data_AF-A0A853PYT2-F1
#
_entry.id   AF-A0A853PYT2-F1
#
_cell.length_a   1.000
_cell.length_b   1.000
_cell.length_c   1.000
_cell.angle_alpha   90.00
_cell.angle_beta   90.00
_cell.angle_gamma   90.00
#
_symmetry.space_group_name_H-M   'P 1'
#
loop_
_entity.id
_entity.type
_entity.pdbx_description
1 polymer ?
#
loop_
_entity_poly.entity_id
_entity_poly.type
_entity_poly.pdbx_seq_one_letter_code
_entity_poly.pdbx_strand_id
1 'polypeptide(L)'
;MGNATVGALVWQRDSTLRLSLDRTDLWDLRPVDSLSGDNFRFSWVKEHIRQKNYLPVQKKLDWPYDMNPAPSKIPGAAIEFPLEQIGTPTQVRLYLNNALCEADWADGTQMQTFVHATEPIGWFVFRNLKTPIEPSIITPVYNKTKPDGSLDPVFGTRSAPIGLSTRKSGS
;
A
#
# COMPACT_ATOMS: atom_id res chain seq x y z
N MET A 1 -4.34 10.92 -2.57
CA MET A 1 -3.89 12.00 -1.65
C MET A 1 -2.77 11.47 -0.77
N GLY A 2 -1.90 12.32 -0.22
CA GLY A 2 -0.79 11.87 0.63
C GLY A 2 0.20 12.98 0.98
N ASN A 3 1.15 12.68 1.87
CA ASN A 3 2.12 13.63 2.43
C ASN A 3 3.59 13.18 2.26
N ALA A 4 3.89 12.46 1.18
CA ALA A 4 5.17 11.80 0.93
C ALA A 4 5.59 10.70 1.93
N THR A 5 4.88 10.52 3.05
CA THR A 5 5.08 9.40 3.97
C THR A 5 3.91 8.41 3.89
N VAL A 6 2.68 8.92 3.98
CA VAL A 6 1.43 8.16 3.90
C VAL A 6 0.70 8.55 2.62
N GLY A 7 0.18 7.56 1.91
CA GLY A 7 -0.70 7.71 0.78
C GLY A 7 -2.07 7.09 1.05
N ALA A 8 -3.13 7.70 0.53
CA ALA A 8 -4.47 7.17 0.54
C ALA A 8 -5.13 7.35 -0.84
N LEU A 9 -5.73 6.27 -1.35
CA LEU A 9 -6.55 6.26 -2.57
C LEU A 9 -7.98 5.88 -2.19
N VAL A 10 -8.92 6.79 -2.44
CA VAL A 10 -10.36 6.59 -2.22
C VAL A 10 -10.98 6.11 -3.53
N TRP A 11 -11.65 4.95 -3.50
CA TRP A 11 -12.32 4.40 -4.68
C TRP A 11 -13.41 3.41 -4.26
N GLN A 12 -14.39 3.19 -5.13
CA GLN A 12 -15.40 2.15 -4.91
C GLN A 12 -14.85 0.80 -5.38
N ARG A 13 -14.85 -0.17 -4.48
CA ARG A 13 -14.53 -1.58 -4.76
C ARG A 13 -15.77 -2.41 -4.45
N ASP A 14 -16.39 -2.99 -5.47
CA ASP A 14 -17.58 -3.82 -5.32
C ASP A 14 -18.68 -3.06 -4.54
N SER A 15 -19.12 -3.59 -3.39
CA SER A 15 -20.09 -2.98 -2.48
C SER A 15 -19.44 -2.17 -1.34
N THR A 16 -18.17 -1.78 -1.46
CA THR A 16 -17.45 -1.01 -0.43
C THR A 16 -16.88 0.30 -0.98
N LEU A 17 -16.85 1.32 -0.14
CA LEU A 17 -15.97 2.46 -0.34
C LEU A 17 -14.64 2.13 0.33
N ARG A 18 -13.58 2.07 -0.47
CA ARG A 18 -12.26 1.62 -0.05
C ARG A 18 -11.27 2.78 0.00
N LEU A 19 -10.58 2.90 1.12
CA LEU A 19 -9.40 3.72 1.31
C LEU A 19 -8.18 2.79 1.28
N SER A 20 -7.55 2.63 0.11
CA SER A 20 -6.28 1.92 0.01
C SER A 20 -5.17 2.79 0.61
N LEU A 21 -4.42 2.25 1.57
CA LEU A 21 -3.37 2.94 2.29
C LEU A 21 -2.00 2.46 1.81
N ASP A 22 -1.06 3.38 1.66
CA ASP A 22 0.35 3.06 1.42
C ASP A 22 1.25 3.88 2.35
N ARG A 23 2.46 3.35 2.58
CA ARG A 23 3.53 4.05 3.30
C ARG A 23 4.84 3.92 2.56
N THR A 24 5.58 5.02 2.43
CA THR A 24 6.83 5.04 1.65
C THR A 24 7.95 4.20 2.26
N ASP A 25 7.91 3.95 3.57
CA ASP A 25 8.90 3.13 4.29
C ASP A 25 8.52 1.64 4.41
N LEU A 26 7.38 1.23 3.82
CA LEU A 26 6.92 -0.16 3.85
C LEU A 26 7.54 -0.97 2.70
N TRP A 27 8.69 -1.58 2.95
CA TRP A 27 9.50 -2.33 1.99
C TRP A 27 10.01 -3.66 2.55
N ASP A 28 10.13 -4.66 1.68
CA ASP A 28 10.92 -5.86 1.96
C ASP A 28 12.38 -5.52 1.72
N LEU A 29 13.17 -5.50 2.78
CA LEU A 29 14.60 -5.17 2.75
C LEU A 29 15.47 -6.39 3.07
N ARG A 30 14.95 -7.60 2.90
CA ARG A 30 15.77 -8.81 3.09
C ARG A 30 17.04 -8.73 2.25
N PRO A 31 18.22 -9.02 2.82
CA PRO A 31 19.46 -9.00 2.07
C PRO A 31 19.40 -9.95 0.88
N VAL A 32 19.90 -9.49 -0.27
CA VAL A 32 20.02 -10.31 -1.49
C VAL A 32 21.46 -10.27 -2.00
N ASP A 33 21.96 -11.43 -2.42
CA ASP A 33 23.33 -11.53 -2.96
C ASP A 33 23.48 -10.64 -4.20
N SER A 34 22.47 -10.62 -5.08
CA SER A 34 22.47 -9.86 -6.33
C SER A 34 22.82 -8.38 -6.15
N LEU A 35 22.47 -7.78 -5.01
CA LEU A 35 22.67 -6.36 -4.70
C LEU A 35 23.73 -6.11 -3.62
N SER A 36 24.63 -7.06 -3.38
CA SER A 36 25.66 -6.96 -2.36
C SER A 36 27.01 -7.56 -2.79
N GLY A 37 28.05 -7.27 -2.02
CA GLY A 37 29.42 -7.76 -2.23
C GLY A 37 30.27 -6.93 -3.20
N ASP A 38 31.55 -7.24 -3.28
CA ASP A 38 32.52 -6.53 -4.14
C ASP A 38 32.21 -6.69 -5.64
N ASN A 39 31.47 -7.74 -6.00
CA ASN A 39 30.97 -8.01 -7.34
C ASN A 39 29.68 -7.24 -7.69
N PHE A 40 29.09 -6.48 -6.75
CA PHE A 40 28.01 -5.52 -7.03
C PHE A 40 28.57 -4.13 -7.32
N ARG A 41 29.43 -4.02 -8.33
CA ARG A 41 30.05 -2.75 -8.74
C ARG A 41 30.14 -2.68 -10.26
N PHE A 42 29.95 -1.49 -10.80
CA PHE A 42 30.04 -1.28 -12.26
C PHE A 42 31.39 -1.72 -12.84
N SER A 43 32.49 -1.55 -12.10
CA SER A 43 33.83 -2.01 -12.50
C SER A 43 33.90 -3.52 -12.75
N TRP A 44 33.21 -4.32 -11.93
CA TRP A 44 33.17 -5.78 -12.07
C TRP A 44 32.41 -6.20 -13.33
N VAL A 45 31.29 -5.53 -13.64
CA VAL A 45 30.55 -5.74 -14.89
C VAL A 45 31.42 -5.42 -16.11
N LYS A 46 32.14 -4.29 -16.10
CA LYS A 46 33.05 -3.93 -17.20
C LYS A 46 34.15 -4.96 -17.41
N GLU A 47 34.65 -5.57 -16.34
CA GLU A 47 35.72 -6.57 -16.45
C GLU A 47 35.23 -7.83 -17.18
N HIS A 48 34.05 -8.33 -16.83
CA HIS A 48 33.42 -9.46 -17.53
C HIS A 48 33.10 -9.17 -19.00
N ILE A 49 32.72 -7.92 -19.33
CA ILE A 49 32.54 -7.48 -20.72
C ILE A 49 33.86 -7.54 -21.49
N ARG A 50 34.97 -7.01 -20.93
CA ARG A 50 36.30 -7.05 -21.57
C ARG A 50 36.80 -8.47 -21.81
N GLN A 51 36.52 -9.36 -20.87
CA GLN A 51 36.88 -10.78 -20.94
C GLN A 51 35.95 -11.59 -21.86
N LYS A 52 34.94 -10.97 -22.47
CA LYS A 52 33.89 -11.64 -23.27
C LYS A 52 33.20 -12.78 -22.52
N ASN A 53 33.10 -12.67 -21.19
CA ASN A 53 32.51 -13.67 -20.30
C ASN A 53 31.39 -13.03 -19.48
N TYR A 54 30.22 -12.82 -20.09
CA TYR A 54 29.12 -12.10 -19.45
C TYR A 54 28.23 -12.97 -18.55
N LEU A 55 28.33 -14.31 -18.67
CA LEU A 55 27.50 -15.26 -17.93
C LEU A 55 27.52 -15.06 -16.40
N PRO A 56 28.66 -14.76 -15.74
CA PRO A 56 28.67 -14.47 -14.31
C PRO A 56 27.81 -13.27 -13.91
N VAL A 57 27.75 -12.24 -14.77
CA VAL A 57 26.92 -11.05 -14.54
C VAL A 57 25.45 -11.42 -14.58
N GLN A 58 25.03 -12.17 -15.61
CA GLN A 58 23.64 -12.62 -15.76
C GLN A 58 23.19 -13.49 -14.58
N LYS A 59 24.05 -14.42 -14.14
CA LYS A 59 23.79 -15.28 -12.98
C LYS A 59 23.58 -14.49 -11.69
N LYS A 60 24.31 -13.39 -11.51
CA LYS A 60 24.23 -12.57 -10.29
C LYS A 60 23.08 -11.56 -10.34
N LEU A 61 22.86 -10.90 -11.48
CA LEU A 61 21.98 -9.72 -11.56
C LEU A 61 20.63 -10.02 -12.23
N ASP A 62 20.61 -10.91 -13.23
CA ASP A 62 19.41 -11.13 -14.04
C ASP A 62 18.61 -12.32 -13.50
N TRP A 63 19.26 -13.47 -13.28
CA TRP A 63 18.58 -14.71 -12.87
C TRP A 63 17.84 -14.59 -11.53
N PRO A 64 18.36 -13.90 -10.51
CA PRO A 64 17.64 -13.76 -9.24
C PRO A 64 16.38 -12.90 -9.32
N TYR A 65 16.18 -12.12 -10.39
CA TYR A 65 15.05 -11.19 -10.51
C TYR A 65 13.69 -11.89 -10.32
N ASP A 66 13.50 -13.06 -10.93
CA ASP A 66 12.25 -13.83 -10.84
C ASP A 66 12.20 -14.77 -9.63
N MET A 67 13.34 -15.02 -8.97
CA MET A 67 13.45 -15.99 -7.87
C MET A 67 13.46 -15.34 -6.48
N ASN A 68 13.99 -14.14 -6.38
CA ASN A 68 14.14 -13.40 -5.13
C ASN A 68 13.90 -11.90 -5.39
N PRO A 69 12.64 -11.47 -5.49
CA PRO A 69 12.27 -10.12 -5.90
C PRO A 69 12.53 -9.04 -4.83
N ALA A 70 13.28 -9.35 -3.76
CA ALA A 70 13.70 -8.37 -2.78
C ALA A 70 14.86 -7.50 -3.32
N PRO A 71 14.91 -6.19 -3.01
CA PRO A 71 13.91 -5.45 -2.25
C PRO A 71 12.68 -5.11 -3.09
N SER A 72 11.50 -5.22 -2.48
CA SER A 72 10.22 -4.91 -3.12
C SER A 72 9.33 -4.05 -2.23
N LYS A 73 8.43 -3.29 -2.86
CA LYS A 73 7.44 -2.51 -2.13
C LYS A 73 6.44 -3.47 -1.50
N ILE A 74 6.25 -3.36 -0.19
CA ILE A 74 5.21 -4.09 0.51
C ILE A 74 3.92 -3.25 0.43
N PRO A 75 2.78 -3.83 -0.01
CA PRO A 75 1.51 -3.13 -0.04
C PRO A 75 1.08 -2.74 1.37
N GLY A 76 0.51 -1.54 1.53
CA GLY A 76 -0.12 -1.15 2.79
C GLY A 76 -1.50 -1.79 3.00
N ALA A 77 -2.16 -1.43 4.09
CA ALA A 77 -3.51 -1.90 4.41
C ALA A 77 -4.59 -1.18 3.60
N ALA A 78 -5.85 -1.53 3.81
CA ALA A 78 -6.98 -0.69 3.42
C ALA A 78 -7.98 -0.57 4.55
N ILE A 79 -8.79 0.50 4.50
CA ILE A 79 -10.00 0.63 5.29
C ILE A 79 -11.17 0.51 4.32
N GLU A 80 -12.14 -0.35 4.64
CA GLU A 80 -13.35 -0.51 3.84
C GLU A 80 -14.59 -0.10 4.64
N PHE A 81 -15.45 0.66 3.98
CA PHE A 81 -16.77 1.05 4.47
C PHE A 81 -17.83 0.32 3.64
N PRO A 82 -18.57 -0.63 4.24
CA PRO A 82 -19.65 -1.33 3.55
C PRO A 82 -20.73 -0.34 3.09
N LEU A 83 -21.19 -0.47 1.85
CA LEU A 83 -22.17 0.43 1.23
C LEU A 83 -23.60 -0.15 1.19
N GLU A 84 -23.82 -1.38 1.67
CA GLU A 84 -25.10 -2.08 1.55
C GLU A 84 -26.25 -1.30 2.20
N GLN A 85 -25.98 -0.57 3.29
CA GLN A 85 -27.00 0.16 4.05
C GLN A 85 -27.11 1.65 3.71
N ILE A 86 -26.13 2.22 3.01
CA ILE A 86 -26.10 3.65 2.65
C ILE A 86 -26.14 3.90 1.14
N GLY A 87 -25.95 2.85 0.34
CA GLY A 87 -25.91 2.92 -1.12
C GLY A 87 -24.60 3.51 -1.66
N THR A 88 -24.59 3.69 -2.98
CA THR A 88 -23.44 4.23 -3.71
C THR A 88 -23.36 5.76 -3.58
N PRO A 89 -22.16 6.34 -3.38
CA PRO A 89 -21.99 7.79 -3.42
C PRO A 89 -22.47 8.38 -4.76
N THR A 90 -23.15 9.52 -4.73
CA THR A 90 -23.55 10.25 -5.93
C THR A 90 -22.42 11.09 -6.50
N GLN A 91 -21.46 11.50 -5.65
CA GLN A 91 -20.28 12.25 -6.05
C GLN A 91 -19.08 11.84 -5.22
N VAL A 92 -17.90 11.82 -5.84
CA VAL A 92 -16.61 11.79 -5.15
C VAL A 92 -15.72 12.89 -5.74
N ARG A 93 -15.15 13.74 -4.89
CA ARG A 93 -14.35 14.90 -5.30
C ARG A 93 -13.10 15.04 -4.46
N LEU A 94 -11.96 15.23 -5.11
CA LEU A 94 -10.71 15.62 -4.47
C LEU A 94 -10.46 17.11 -4.70
N TYR A 95 -10.43 17.89 -3.62
CA TYR A 95 -10.09 19.30 -3.63
C TYR A 95 -8.56 19.47 -3.53
N LEU A 96 -7.95 20.04 -4.57
CA LEU A 96 -6.49 20.14 -4.65
C LEU A 96 -5.92 21.26 -3.76
N ASN A 97 -6.69 22.30 -3.48
CA ASN A 97 -6.25 23.45 -2.69
C ASN A 97 -5.98 23.11 -1.21
N ASN A 98 -6.68 22.10 -0.67
CA ASN A 98 -6.57 21.67 0.73
C ASN A 98 -6.38 20.16 0.91
N ALA A 99 -6.19 19.42 -0.19
CA ALA A 99 -6.01 17.96 -0.21
C ALA A 99 -7.14 17.16 0.49
N LEU A 100 -8.37 17.70 0.49
CA LEU A 100 -9.55 17.05 1.05
C LEU A 100 -10.26 16.20 0.01
N CYS A 101 -10.55 14.95 0.31
CA CYS A 101 -11.44 14.12 -0.49
C CYS A 101 -12.83 14.07 0.18
N GLU A 102 -13.87 14.33 -0.60
CA GLU A 102 -15.27 14.25 -0.18
C GLU A 102 -16.00 13.19 -0.99
N ALA A 103 -16.90 12.45 -0.35
CA ALA A 103 -17.90 11.62 -0.99
C ALA A 103 -19.28 12.00 -0.46
N ASP A 104 -20.24 12.20 -1.35
CA ASP A 104 -21.60 12.65 -1.02
C ASP A 104 -22.62 11.60 -1.43
N TRP A 105 -23.70 11.50 -0.67
CA TRP A 105 -24.85 10.62 -0.95
C TRP A 105 -26.13 11.42 -1.14
N ALA A 106 -27.08 10.85 -1.87
CA ALA A 106 -28.36 11.48 -2.20
C ALA A 106 -29.19 11.86 -0.95
N ASP A 107 -28.99 11.15 0.15
CA ASP A 107 -29.74 11.34 1.39
C ASP A 107 -29.14 12.43 2.30
N GLY A 108 -28.05 13.06 1.86
CA GLY A 108 -27.32 14.09 2.58
C GLY A 108 -26.19 13.56 3.47
N THR A 109 -25.91 12.26 3.50
CA THR A 109 -24.71 11.71 4.13
C THR A 109 -23.48 12.21 3.37
N GLN A 110 -22.42 12.58 4.10
CA GLN A 110 -21.14 12.99 3.52
C GLN A 110 -19.98 12.34 4.26
N MET A 111 -18.99 11.84 3.51
CA MET A 111 -17.69 11.45 4.04
C MET A 111 -16.66 12.50 3.64
N GLN A 112 -15.82 12.92 4.58
CA GLN A 112 -14.62 13.72 4.33
C GLN A 112 -13.39 12.94 4.78
N THR A 113 -12.31 12.95 4.00
CA THR A 113 -11.03 12.32 4.38
C THR A 113 -9.83 13.09 3.84
N PHE A 114 -8.75 13.12 4.63
CA PHE A 114 -7.48 13.71 4.23
C PHE A 114 -6.31 13.03 4.95
N VAL A 115 -5.09 13.25 4.45
CA VAL A 115 -3.83 12.87 5.12
C VAL A 115 -3.22 14.13 5.73
N HIS A 116 -2.76 14.09 6.98
CA HIS A 116 -2.12 15.23 7.63
C HIS A 116 -0.94 15.73 6.78
N ALA A 117 -0.73 17.05 6.70
CA ALA A 117 0.33 17.60 5.87
C ALA A 117 1.74 17.16 6.30
N THR A 118 1.96 16.94 7.60
CA THR A 118 3.31 16.72 8.16
C THR A 118 3.45 15.49 9.06
N GLU A 119 2.34 14.88 9.46
CA GLU A 119 2.36 13.73 10.38
C GLU A 119 1.89 12.48 9.64
N PRO A 120 2.40 11.28 9.96
CA PRO A 120 2.06 10.04 9.27
C PRO A 120 0.68 9.51 9.69
N ILE A 121 -0.32 10.38 9.70
CA ILE A 121 -1.69 10.12 10.13
C ILE A 121 -2.68 10.67 9.09
N GLY A 122 -3.81 10.01 8.96
CA GLY A 122 -4.93 10.46 8.15
C GLY A 122 -6.22 10.37 8.94
N TRP A 123 -7.21 11.13 8.51
CA TRP A 123 -8.53 11.13 9.14
C TRP A 123 -9.61 10.89 8.11
N PHE A 124 -10.71 10.32 8.58
CA PHE A 124 -11.98 10.32 7.90
C PHE A 124 -13.08 10.70 8.89
N VAL A 125 -14.15 11.28 8.39
CA VAL A 125 -15.36 11.59 9.17
C VAL A 125 -16.58 11.42 8.29
N PHE A 126 -17.61 10.78 8.83
CA PHE A 126 -18.94 10.80 8.24
C PHE A 126 -19.80 11.84 8.96
N ARG A 127 -20.50 12.67 8.18
CA ARG A 127 -21.48 13.66 8.66
C ARG A 127 -22.86 13.25 8.16
N ASN A 128 -23.87 13.54 8.98
CA ASN A 128 -25.27 13.25 8.68
C ASN A 128 -25.54 11.77 8.31
N LEU A 129 -24.74 10.87 8.89
CA LEU A 129 -24.87 9.43 8.66
C LEU A 129 -26.11 8.90 9.38
N LYS A 130 -27.13 8.50 8.62
CA LYS A 130 -28.41 8.03 9.17
C LYS A 130 -28.35 6.60 9.68
N THR A 131 -27.55 5.78 9.02
CA THR A 131 -27.37 4.36 9.37
C THR A 131 -25.91 4.13 9.75
N PRO A 132 -25.61 3.59 10.94
CA PRO A 132 -24.23 3.33 11.36
C PRO A 132 -23.50 2.44 10.36
N ILE A 133 -22.24 2.78 10.07
CA ILE A 133 -21.33 1.97 9.25
C ILE A 133 -20.18 1.54 10.14
N GLU A 134 -19.87 0.25 10.12
CA GLU A 134 -18.70 -0.29 10.80
C GLU A 134 -17.56 -0.45 9.80
N PRO A 135 -16.47 0.34 9.91
CA PRO A 135 -15.32 0.18 9.03
C PRO A 135 -14.53 -1.09 9.38
N SER A 136 -14.00 -1.76 8.35
CA SER A 136 -13.10 -2.89 8.50
C SER A 136 -11.68 -2.53 8.04
N ILE A 137 -10.67 -3.05 8.73
CA ILE A 137 -9.27 -2.95 8.30
C ILE A 137 -8.91 -4.21 7.54
N ILE A 138 -8.51 -4.05 6.28
CA ILE A 138 -8.07 -5.12 5.41
C ILE A 138 -6.55 -5.14 5.37
N THR A 139 -5.96 -6.13 6.02
CA THR A 139 -4.52 -6.37 5.93
C THR A 139 -4.18 -7.12 4.65
N PRO A 140 -3.06 -6.81 3.99
CA PRO A 140 -2.61 -7.58 2.85
C PRO A 140 -2.34 -9.04 3.24
N VAL A 141 -2.57 -9.94 2.30
CA VAL A 141 -2.27 -11.36 2.49
C VAL A 141 -0.79 -11.56 2.17
N TYR A 142 0.04 -11.62 3.22
CA TYR A 142 1.49 -11.79 3.09
C TYR A 142 1.92 -13.26 3.00
N ASN A 143 1.05 -14.20 3.38
CA ASN A 143 1.30 -15.64 3.25
C ASN A 143 0.15 -16.28 2.48
N LYS A 144 0.33 -16.49 1.18
CA LYS A 144 -0.37 -17.56 0.48
C LYS A 144 0.62 -18.71 0.32
N THR A 145 0.40 -19.78 1.06
CA THR A 145 0.97 -21.07 0.70
C THR A 145 0.37 -21.45 -0.65
N LYS A 146 1.22 -21.77 -1.63
CA LYS A 146 0.72 -22.40 -2.86
C LYS A 146 0.01 -23.72 -2.50
N PRO A 147 -0.91 -24.23 -3.34
CA PRO A 147 -1.56 -25.53 -3.11
C PRO A 147 -0.57 -26.70 -2.92
N ASP A 148 0.67 -26.53 -3.36
CA ASP A 148 1.77 -27.49 -3.23
C ASP A 148 2.65 -27.29 -1.96
N GLY A 149 2.31 -26.35 -1.09
CA GLY A 149 3.07 -26.08 0.14
C GLY A 149 4.28 -25.15 -0.03
N SER A 150 4.60 -24.68 -1.23
CA SER A 150 5.73 -23.78 -1.47
C SER A 150 5.38 -22.31 -1.21
N LEU A 151 6.39 -21.54 -0.77
CA LEU A 151 6.29 -20.10 -0.55
C LEU A 151 6.37 -19.38 -1.90
N ASP A 152 5.44 -18.47 -2.13
CA ASP A 152 5.40 -17.67 -3.36
C ASP A 152 6.43 -16.52 -3.23
N PRO A 153 7.40 -16.36 -4.18
CA PRO A 153 8.60 -15.55 -3.95
C PRO A 153 8.33 -14.05 -3.83
N VAL A 154 7.14 -13.56 -4.23
CA VAL A 154 6.78 -12.14 -4.25
C VAL A 154 6.41 -11.58 -2.87
N PHE A 155 6.35 -12.39 -1.82
CA PHE A 155 5.82 -11.94 -0.52
C PHE A 155 6.89 -11.71 0.55
N GLY A 156 6.83 -10.50 1.14
CA GLY A 156 7.67 -10.06 2.25
C GLY A 156 7.18 -10.55 3.61
N THR A 157 8.09 -10.62 4.58
CA THR A 157 7.80 -10.99 5.97
C THR A 157 7.18 -9.83 6.77
N ARG A 158 6.30 -10.18 7.72
CA ARG A 158 5.50 -9.27 8.55
C ARG A 158 6.35 -8.25 9.32
N SER A 159 5.98 -6.97 9.26
CA SER A 159 6.49 -5.92 10.17
C SER A 159 5.35 -5.01 10.68
N ALA A 160 5.51 -4.57 11.95
CA ALA A 160 4.67 -3.79 12.89
C ALA A 160 3.22 -3.36 12.55
N PRO A 161 2.28 -3.44 13.53
CA PRO A 161 0.90 -2.96 13.35
C PRO A 161 0.80 -1.44 13.18
N ILE A 162 -0.09 -1.01 12.29
CA ILE A 162 -0.47 0.39 12.09
C ILE A 162 -1.39 0.80 13.24
N GLY A 163 -0.97 1.76 14.06
CA GLY A 163 -1.83 2.35 15.10
C GLY A 163 -2.80 3.37 14.50
N LEU A 164 -4.11 3.12 14.62
CA LEU A 164 -5.14 4.13 14.38
C LEU A 164 -5.91 4.38 15.69
N SER A 165 -6.12 5.66 16.04
CA SER A 165 -6.99 6.07 17.14
C SER A 165 -8.33 6.53 16.58
N THR A 166 -9.41 5.90 17.00
CA THR A 166 -10.78 6.36 16.73
C THR A 166 -11.26 7.18 17.92
N ARG A 167 -11.55 8.47 17.72
CA ARG A 167 -12.31 9.28 18.69
C ARG A 167 -13.76 9.37 18.22
N LYS A 168 -14.68 8.79 18.99
CA LYS A 168 -16.10 9.13 18.92
C LYS A 168 -16.26 10.53 19.51
N SER A 169 -16.61 11.53 18.72
CA SER A 169 -17.17 12.78 19.25
C SER A 169 -18.64 12.52 19.58
N GLY A 170 -18.95 12.43 20.87
CA GLY A 170 -20.30 12.40 21.40
C GLY A 170 -20.75 13.78 21.86
N SER A 171 -22.07 14.00 21.71
CA SER A 171 -22.93 15.17 22.02
C SER A 171 -22.67 16.45 21.26
#